data_AF-A0A1X1BHL5-F1
#
_entry.id   AF-A0A1X1BHL5-F1
#
_cell.length_a   1.000
_cell.length_b   1.000
_cell.length_c   1.000
_cell.angle_alpha   90.00
_cell.angle_beta   90.00
_cell.angle_gamma   90.00
#
_symmetry.space_group_name_H-M   'P 1'
#
loop_
_entity.id
_entity.type
_entity.pdbx_description
1 polymer ?
#
loop_
_entity_poly.entity_id
_entity_poly.type
_entity_poly.pdbx_seq_one_letter_code
_entity_poly.pdbx_strand_id
1 'polypeptide(L)'
;MKTREEFRNGVKLDKGKFAKPELDHGKTRSVWDKIARLEERGLCLECERHRWKTSAIQVCDECAKKLPSLKCCHCKMSYPNHKFCDKASSIYKREMCMSCASNWATHNCEPKLCRLCNQWSAWRSTSECDRCYDLLQKYGQPTQCESCNNNAAFDRGSASRQRVNGLRLCFLCTCNFKKNDYYNRKLMISMNMDAGSVEREYHNDKSTRSSRDSDALPAVSEKSSTIGSDAPNGRSVERELKTLKDLYNKLKKKYAELKEENVSLKKRLKTR
;
A
#
# COMPACT_ATOMS: atom_id res chain seq x y z
N MET A 1 3.75 33.27 0.98
CA MET A 1 3.79 31.95 1.66
C MET A 1 4.23 30.94 0.61
N LYS A 2 5.39 30.30 0.78
CA LYS A 2 6.07 29.58 -0.31
C LYS A 2 5.60 28.12 -0.45
N THR A 3 5.46 27.63 -1.69
CA THR A 3 4.96 26.28 -2.02
C THR A 3 6.07 25.22 -1.97
N ARG A 4 5.69 23.94 -1.95
CA ARG A 4 6.57 22.76 -1.84
C ARG A 4 7.61 22.64 -2.98
N GLU A 5 7.42 23.31 -4.11
CA GLU A 5 8.39 23.38 -5.20
C GLU A 5 9.46 24.47 -4.98
N GLU A 6 9.14 25.54 -4.25
CA GLU A 6 10.06 26.67 -4.02
C GLU A 6 11.15 26.35 -2.99
N PHE A 7 10.99 25.31 -2.17
CA PHE A 7 12.08 24.77 -1.34
C PHE A 7 13.03 23.84 -2.11
N ARG A 8 12.61 23.38 -3.30
CA ARG A 8 13.44 22.50 -4.14
C ARG A 8 14.27 23.30 -5.17
N ASN A 9 13.78 24.45 -5.61
CA ASN A 9 14.43 25.25 -6.64
C ASN A 9 14.63 26.72 -6.20
N GLY A 10 15.87 27.08 -5.87
CA GLY A 10 16.39 28.45 -6.08
C GLY A 10 16.69 29.30 -4.83
N VAL A 11 17.93 29.20 -4.33
CA VAL A 11 18.70 30.42 -4.05
C VAL A 11 19.31 30.83 -5.38
N LYS A 12 18.84 31.93 -5.98
CA LYS A 12 19.50 32.54 -7.13
C LYS A 12 20.78 33.21 -6.62
N LEU A 13 21.94 32.71 -7.01
CA LEU A 13 23.19 33.45 -6.94
C LEU A 13 23.44 34.11 -8.30
N ASP A 14 23.96 35.34 -8.23
CA ASP A 14 24.13 36.26 -9.34
C ASP A 14 24.89 35.68 -10.54
N LYS A 15 24.49 36.15 -11.73
CA LYS A 15 25.14 35.84 -13.01
C LYS A 15 26.53 36.49 -13.06
N GLY A 16 27.53 35.78 -12.54
CA GLY A 16 28.96 36.07 -12.71
C GLY A 16 29.65 34.96 -13.51
N LYS A 17 30.06 35.29 -14.74
CA LYS A 17 31.06 34.64 -15.63
C LYS A 17 31.27 33.12 -15.50
N PHE A 18 30.87 32.40 -16.56
CA PHE A 18 31.17 30.98 -16.79
C PHE A 18 32.68 30.71 -16.83
N ALA A 19 33.19 30.02 -15.81
CA ALA A 19 34.37 29.15 -15.92
C ALA A 19 33.88 27.71 -15.66
N LYS A 20 34.23 26.78 -16.57
CA LYS A 20 33.91 25.36 -16.42
C LYS A 20 34.54 24.83 -15.13
N PRO A 21 33.82 24.12 -14.24
CA PRO A 21 34.47 23.40 -13.16
C PRO A 21 35.02 22.09 -13.71
N GLU A 22 36.31 21.90 -13.45
CA GLU A 22 37.09 20.69 -13.65
C GLU A 22 36.45 19.47 -12.95
N LEU A 23 36.75 18.30 -13.51
CA LEU A 23 36.32 17.00 -13.02
C LEU A 23 36.95 16.68 -11.65
N ASP A 24 36.27 17.02 -10.55
CA ASP A 24 36.67 16.59 -9.21
C ASP A 24 36.26 15.12 -8.96
N HIS A 25 37.25 14.24 -9.09
CA HIS A 25 37.22 12.86 -8.61
C HIS A 25 37.60 12.84 -7.12
N GLY A 26 36.64 12.63 -6.21
CA GLY A 26 37.05 12.30 -4.83
C GLY A 26 36.04 12.39 -3.69
N LYS A 27 34.84 12.97 -3.86
CA LYS A 27 33.84 12.94 -2.78
C LYS A 27 33.02 11.66 -2.84
N THR A 28 33.06 10.86 -1.78
CA THR A 28 32.14 9.75 -1.55
C THR A 28 30.71 10.26 -1.71
N ARG A 29 30.11 9.99 -2.87
CA ARG A 29 28.79 10.52 -3.24
C ARG A 29 27.76 9.95 -2.26
N SER A 30 26.93 10.82 -1.68
CA SER A 30 25.92 10.44 -0.70
C SER A 30 24.98 9.39 -1.30
N VAL A 31 24.43 8.50 -0.47
CA VAL A 31 23.37 7.57 -0.91
C VAL A 31 22.21 8.34 -1.54
N TRP A 32 21.91 9.52 -1.01
CA TRP A 32 20.87 10.41 -1.55
C TRP A 32 21.23 10.98 -2.93
N ASP A 33 22.50 11.28 -3.20
CA ASP A 33 22.95 11.71 -4.54
C ASP A 33 22.79 10.60 -5.57
N LYS A 34 23.07 9.35 -5.16
CA LYS A 34 22.87 8.19 -6.03
C LYS A 34 21.38 8.00 -6.35
N ILE A 35 20.52 8.08 -5.34
CA ILE A 35 19.06 7.98 -5.52
C ILE A 35 18.58 9.08 -6.46
N ALA A 36 18.98 10.34 -6.25
CA ALA A 36 18.57 11.47 -7.09
C ALA A 36 18.95 11.27 -8.57
N ARG A 37 20.13 10.72 -8.86
CA ARG A 37 20.54 10.43 -10.26
C ARG A 37 19.77 9.28 -10.89
N LEU A 38 19.42 8.27 -10.11
CA LEU A 38 18.57 7.18 -10.60
C LEU A 38 17.17 7.73 -10.90
N GLU A 39 16.63 8.58 -10.00
CA GLU A 39 15.37 9.30 -10.16
C GLU A 39 15.35 10.17 -11.43
N GLU A 40 16.38 10.98 -11.65
CA GLU A 40 16.53 11.84 -12.83
C GLU A 40 16.58 11.02 -14.13
N ARG A 41 17.28 9.88 -14.11
CA ARG A 41 17.41 9.00 -15.28
C ARG A 41 16.22 8.08 -15.52
N GLY A 42 15.25 8.05 -14.61
CA GLY A 42 14.12 7.13 -14.74
C GLY A 42 14.43 5.68 -14.36
N LEU A 43 15.54 5.37 -13.66
CA LEU A 43 16.08 4.00 -13.45
C LEU A 43 15.72 3.34 -12.11
N CYS A 44 15.13 2.14 -12.16
CA CYS A 44 14.75 1.30 -11.03
C CYS A 44 15.74 1.34 -9.85
N LEU A 45 15.27 1.68 -8.65
CA LEU A 45 16.08 1.74 -7.44
C LEU A 45 16.57 0.36 -6.96
N GLU A 46 16.07 -0.72 -7.53
CA GLU A 46 16.55 -2.08 -7.22
C GLU A 46 17.64 -2.51 -8.22
N CYS A 47 17.28 -2.62 -9.50
CA CYS A 47 18.20 -3.14 -10.52
C CYS A 47 19.10 -2.07 -11.19
N GLU A 48 18.82 -0.78 -11.00
CA GLU A 48 19.55 0.36 -11.59
C GLU A 48 19.66 0.37 -13.13
N ARG A 49 18.84 -0.43 -13.81
CA ARG A 49 18.92 -0.66 -15.26
C ARG A 49 17.62 -0.36 -16.00
N HIS A 50 16.52 -0.89 -15.49
CA HIS A 50 15.22 -0.76 -16.15
C HIS A 50 14.51 0.51 -15.75
N ARG A 51 13.76 1.10 -16.68
CA ARG A 51 12.88 2.22 -16.34
C ARG A 51 11.68 1.75 -15.50
N TRP A 52 11.28 2.52 -14.49
CA TRP A 52 10.09 2.19 -13.69
C TRP A 52 8.82 2.80 -14.31
N LYS A 53 7.65 2.23 -13.99
CA LYS A 53 6.34 2.75 -14.46
C LYS A 53 5.57 3.55 -13.40
N THR A 54 5.86 3.35 -12.11
CA THR A 54 5.13 4.00 -11.00
C THR A 54 6.05 4.87 -10.15
N SER A 55 5.77 6.17 -10.09
CA SER A 55 6.56 7.16 -9.32
C SER A 55 6.53 6.95 -7.80
N ALA A 56 5.59 6.16 -7.27
CA ALA A 56 5.46 5.95 -5.83
C ALA A 56 6.47 4.93 -5.26
N ILE A 57 6.87 3.94 -6.07
CA ILE A 57 7.74 2.83 -5.61
C ILE A 57 9.13 2.87 -6.22
N GLN A 58 9.31 3.64 -7.31
CA GLN A 58 10.61 3.89 -7.95
C GLN A 58 11.37 2.60 -8.33
N VAL A 59 10.66 1.50 -8.56
CA VAL A 59 11.20 0.20 -9.00
C VAL A 59 10.43 -0.31 -10.21
N CYS A 60 11.07 -1.10 -11.07
CA CYS A 60 10.40 -1.72 -12.22
C CYS A 60 9.45 -2.85 -11.78
N ASP A 61 8.48 -3.20 -12.64
CA ASP A 61 7.44 -4.18 -12.34
C ASP A 61 8.02 -5.56 -11.97
N GLU A 62 9.11 -5.97 -12.60
CA GLU A 62 9.78 -7.24 -12.32
C GLU A 62 10.40 -7.27 -10.93
N CYS A 63 11.08 -6.19 -10.54
CA CYS A 63 11.64 -6.05 -9.19
C CYS A 63 10.50 -5.96 -8.17
N ALA A 64 9.48 -5.15 -8.42
CA ALA A 64 8.35 -4.96 -7.51
C ALA A 64 7.66 -6.28 -7.09
N LYS A 65 7.53 -7.24 -8.03
CA LYS A 65 6.93 -8.56 -7.76
C LYS A 65 7.81 -9.47 -6.88
N LYS A 66 9.13 -9.29 -6.91
CA LYS A 66 10.10 -10.12 -6.18
C LYS A 66 10.43 -9.54 -4.79
N LEU A 67 10.27 -8.23 -4.62
CA LEU A 67 10.59 -7.57 -3.37
C LEU A 67 9.56 -7.87 -2.28
N PRO A 68 10.00 -8.18 -1.04
CA PRO A 68 9.07 -8.33 0.07
C PRO A 68 8.41 -6.99 0.39
N SER A 69 7.10 -7.02 0.68
CA SER A 69 6.37 -5.85 1.15
C SER A 69 6.45 -5.76 2.67
N LEU A 70 7.18 -4.78 3.19
CA LEU A 70 7.26 -4.50 4.63
C LEU A 70 6.27 -3.40 5.04
N LYS A 71 6.12 -3.16 6.35
CA LYS A 71 5.28 -2.09 6.91
C LYS A 71 6.15 -1.11 7.68
N CYS A 72 6.14 0.16 7.28
CA CYS A 72 7.00 1.16 7.89
C CYS A 72 6.61 1.40 9.36
N CYS A 73 7.58 1.41 10.25
CA CYS A 73 7.37 1.65 11.68
C CYS A 73 6.82 3.06 11.98
N HIS A 74 7.13 4.06 11.14
CA HIS A 74 6.73 5.46 11.32
C HIS A 74 5.35 5.78 10.71
N CYS A 75 5.22 5.70 9.38
CA CYS A 75 4.00 6.10 8.69
C CYS A 75 2.95 4.98 8.54
N LYS A 76 3.30 3.75 8.94
CA LYS A 76 2.50 2.51 8.85
C LYS A 76 2.07 2.11 7.44
N MET A 77 2.61 2.75 6.41
CA MET A 77 2.38 2.35 5.03
C MET A 77 3.17 1.08 4.70
N SER A 78 2.55 0.21 3.90
CA SER A 78 3.27 -0.88 3.26
C SER A 78 4.13 -0.33 2.12
N TYR A 79 5.33 -0.88 1.97
CA TYR A 79 6.28 -0.48 0.93
C TYR A 79 7.10 -1.69 0.44
N PRO A 80 7.52 -1.72 -0.84
CA PRO A 80 8.46 -2.73 -1.32
C PRO A 80 9.85 -2.45 -0.72
N ASN A 81 10.46 -3.45 -0.08
CA ASN A 81 11.76 -3.31 0.55
C ASN A 81 12.90 -3.47 -0.47
N HIS A 82 13.10 -2.47 -1.33
CA HIS A 82 14.25 -2.41 -2.23
C HIS A 82 15.54 -2.10 -1.46
N LYS A 83 16.71 -2.35 -2.07
CA LYS A 83 18.03 -2.29 -1.42
C LYS A 83 18.37 -0.99 -0.69
N PHE A 84 17.83 0.15 -1.12
CA PHE A 84 18.05 1.42 -0.42
C PHE A 84 17.20 1.53 0.85
N CYS A 85 15.98 0.96 0.86
CA CYS A 85 15.19 0.81 2.09
C CYS A 85 15.90 -0.15 3.05
N ASP A 86 16.44 -1.25 2.54
CA ASP A 86 17.19 -2.23 3.33
C ASP A 86 18.44 -1.60 3.98
N LYS A 87 19.20 -0.84 3.19
CA LYS A 87 20.35 -0.06 3.71
C LYS A 87 19.94 0.94 4.79
N ALA A 88 18.84 1.67 4.59
CA ALA A 88 18.31 2.58 5.61
C ALA A 88 17.90 1.82 6.89
N SER A 89 17.30 0.64 6.75
CA SER A 89 16.95 -0.23 7.87
C SER A 89 18.18 -0.63 8.68
N SER A 90 19.29 -0.99 8.03
CA SER A 90 20.55 -1.30 8.71
C SER A 90 21.16 -0.09 9.42
N ILE A 91 21.13 1.09 8.79
CA ILE A 91 21.70 2.33 9.36
C ILE A 91 20.92 2.78 10.60
N TYR A 92 19.59 2.85 10.49
CA TYR A 92 18.73 3.38 11.55
C TYR A 92 18.19 2.31 12.50
N LYS A 93 18.55 1.04 12.27
CA LYS A 93 18.08 -0.15 13.01
C LYS A 93 16.56 -0.21 13.11
N ARG A 94 15.86 0.17 12.03
CA ARG A 94 14.40 0.31 11.99
C ARG A 94 13.84 0.02 10.59
N GLU A 95 12.79 -0.78 10.52
CA GLU A 95 12.05 -1.03 9.28
C GLU A 95 11.25 0.20 8.83
N MET A 96 11.81 0.98 7.91
CA MET A 96 11.20 2.23 7.45
C MET A 96 11.20 2.36 5.92
N CYS A 97 10.17 3.03 5.39
CA CYS A 97 10.09 3.30 3.96
C CYS A 97 11.06 4.40 3.54
N MET A 98 11.36 4.47 2.24
CA MET A 98 12.29 5.46 1.68
C MET A 98 11.95 6.91 2.04
N SER A 99 10.66 7.27 2.02
CA SER A 99 10.23 8.63 2.39
C SER A 99 10.53 8.97 3.85
N CYS A 100 10.30 8.03 4.78
CA CYS A 100 10.64 8.25 6.19
C CYS A 100 12.17 8.28 6.40
N ALA A 101 12.93 7.44 5.68
CA ALA A 101 14.39 7.46 5.74
C ALA A 101 14.95 8.80 5.23
N SER A 102 14.40 9.33 4.15
CA SER A 102 14.80 10.64 3.59
C SER A 102 14.49 11.77 4.55
N ASN A 103 13.32 11.76 5.18
CA ASN A 103 12.98 12.75 6.20
C ASN A 103 13.89 12.64 7.43
N TRP A 104 14.22 11.43 7.88
CA TRP A 104 15.17 11.24 8.97
C TRP A 104 16.53 11.84 8.63
N ALA A 105 17.05 11.54 7.43
CA ALA A 105 18.34 12.10 6.98
C ALA A 105 18.31 13.63 6.84
N THR A 106 17.17 14.21 6.47
CA THR A 106 17.02 15.65 6.29
C THR A 106 16.89 16.40 7.61
N HIS A 107 16.05 15.88 8.52
CA HIS A 107 15.72 16.57 9.77
C HIS A 107 16.62 16.15 10.95
N ASN A 108 17.31 15.01 10.82
CA ASN A 108 18.21 14.44 11.81
C ASN A 108 17.60 14.34 13.22
N CYS A 109 16.29 14.01 13.29
CA CYS A 109 15.55 13.90 14.54
C CYS A 109 14.50 12.79 14.45
N GLU A 110 14.07 12.26 15.60
CA GLU A 110 12.94 11.33 15.64
C GLU A 110 11.64 12.06 15.31
N PRO A 111 10.72 11.43 14.55
CA PRO A 111 9.47 12.07 14.19
C PRO A 111 8.55 12.17 15.40
N LYS A 112 7.72 13.22 15.44
CA LYS A 112 6.66 13.37 16.43
C LYS A 112 5.37 12.69 15.98
N LEU A 113 4.42 12.53 16.90
CA LEU A 113 3.07 12.14 16.58
C LEU A 113 2.38 13.22 15.73
N CYS A 114 1.82 12.80 14.61
CA CYS A 114 1.00 13.67 13.79
C CYS A 114 -0.33 13.95 14.49
N ARG A 115 -0.68 15.24 14.68
CA ARG A 115 -1.92 15.68 15.34
C ARG A 115 -3.22 15.20 14.67
N LEU A 116 -3.16 14.82 13.39
CA LEU A 116 -4.32 14.39 12.63
C LEU A 116 -4.45 12.86 12.62
N CYS A 117 -3.41 12.15 12.19
CA CYS A 117 -3.47 10.70 12.01
C CYS A 117 -2.83 9.87 13.12
N ASN A 118 -2.26 10.49 14.15
CA ASN A 118 -1.60 9.85 15.30
C ASN A 118 -0.50 8.85 14.90
N GLN A 119 0.21 9.14 13.81
CA GLN A 119 1.37 8.37 13.37
C GLN A 119 2.66 9.09 13.74
N TRP A 120 3.68 8.33 14.15
CA TRP A 120 5.04 8.81 14.43
C TRP A 120 5.76 9.18 13.14
N SER A 121 5.26 10.18 12.43
CA SER A 121 5.76 10.58 11.10
C SER A 121 5.62 12.08 10.84
N ALA A 122 5.48 12.90 11.89
CA ALA A 122 5.56 14.35 11.78
C ALA A 122 7.03 14.80 11.96
N TRP A 123 7.69 15.10 10.83
CA TRP A 123 9.10 15.47 10.79
C TRP A 123 9.33 16.98 10.83
N ARG A 124 8.29 17.75 10.51
CA ARG A 124 8.31 19.22 10.45
C ARG A 124 7.82 19.82 11.77
N SER A 125 8.04 21.12 11.93
CA SER A 125 7.55 21.89 13.10
C SER A 125 6.02 21.97 13.20
N THR A 126 5.30 21.79 12.09
CA THR A 126 3.85 22.02 12.01
C THR A 126 2.99 20.92 12.69
N SER A 127 3.61 19.90 13.30
CA SER A 127 2.91 18.80 13.99
C SER A 127 2.00 17.94 13.09
N GLU A 128 2.02 18.13 11.77
CA GLU A 128 1.46 17.17 10.80
C GLU A 128 2.55 16.36 10.10
N CYS A 129 2.21 15.14 9.69
CA CYS A 129 3.03 14.41 8.73
C CYS A 129 2.82 14.94 7.31
N ASP A 130 3.80 14.74 6.41
CA ASP A 130 3.73 15.23 5.03
C ASP A 130 2.44 14.83 4.32
N ARG A 131 2.00 13.58 4.51
CA ARG A 131 0.74 13.08 3.96
C ARG A 131 -0.47 13.88 4.45
N CYS A 132 -0.56 14.13 5.75
CA CYS A 132 -1.68 14.89 6.31
C CYS A 132 -1.62 16.36 5.93
N TYR A 133 -0.41 16.93 5.81
CA TYR A 133 -0.18 18.27 5.31
C TYR A 133 -0.69 18.41 3.87
N ASP A 134 -0.31 17.50 2.97
CA ASP A 134 -0.74 17.54 1.57
C ASP A 134 -2.26 17.39 1.42
N LEU A 135 -2.86 16.49 2.21
CA LEU A 135 -4.31 16.28 2.19
C LEU A 135 -5.06 17.49 2.76
N LEU A 136 -4.52 18.16 3.78
CA LEU A 136 -5.09 19.38 4.33
C LEU A 136 -5.07 20.52 3.32
N GLN A 137 -3.96 20.68 2.59
CA GLN A 137 -3.86 21.67 1.51
C GLN A 137 -4.83 21.38 0.36
N LYS A 138 -5.02 20.09 0.03
CA LYS A 138 -5.82 19.70 -1.12
C LYS A 138 -7.32 19.63 -0.85
N TYR A 139 -7.73 19.18 0.32
CA TYR A 139 -9.14 18.86 0.65
C TYR A 139 -9.70 19.67 1.81
N GLY A 140 -8.89 20.51 2.46
CA GLY A 140 -9.29 21.26 3.64
C GLY A 140 -9.37 20.39 4.89
N GLN A 141 -10.17 20.84 5.85
CA GLN A 141 -10.22 20.25 7.19
C GLN A 141 -10.71 18.80 7.16
N PRO A 142 -10.05 17.87 7.87
CA PRO A 142 -10.52 16.51 7.99
C PRO A 142 -11.69 16.40 8.98
N THR A 143 -12.43 15.30 8.86
CA THR A 143 -13.41 14.84 9.83
C THR A 143 -12.91 13.57 10.55
N GLN A 144 -13.70 13.11 11.51
CA GLN A 144 -13.46 11.87 12.23
C GLN A 144 -13.54 10.64 11.31
N CYS A 145 -12.57 9.74 11.45
CA CYS A 145 -12.55 8.46 10.76
C CYS A 145 -13.48 7.46 11.44
N GLU A 146 -14.40 6.86 10.69
CA GLU A 146 -15.39 5.91 11.22
C GLU A 146 -14.77 4.57 11.67
N SER A 147 -13.52 4.27 11.27
CA SER A 147 -12.82 3.04 11.65
C SER A 147 -11.86 3.19 12.82
N CYS A 148 -11.13 4.32 12.91
CA CYS A 148 -10.10 4.50 13.92
C CYS A 148 -10.29 5.75 14.80
N ASN A 149 -11.38 6.48 14.59
CA ASN A 149 -11.77 7.65 15.37
C ASN A 149 -10.82 8.86 15.33
N ASN A 150 -9.70 8.79 14.60
CA ASN A 150 -8.79 9.92 14.40
C ASN A 150 -9.41 10.99 13.49
N ASN A 151 -9.11 12.27 13.74
CA ASN A 151 -9.53 13.40 12.89
C ASN A 151 -8.67 13.51 11.61
N ALA A 152 -8.77 12.51 10.74
CA ALA A 152 -7.94 12.38 9.54
C ALA A 152 -8.69 11.80 8.33
N ALA A 153 -10.02 11.80 8.34
CA ALA A 153 -10.83 11.46 7.18
C ALA A 153 -11.07 12.71 6.34
N PHE A 154 -10.40 12.81 5.19
CA PHE A 154 -10.54 13.93 4.26
C PHE A 154 -11.63 13.61 3.21
N ASP A 155 -12.50 14.58 2.88
CA ASP A 155 -13.49 14.38 1.83
C ASP A 155 -12.82 14.42 0.45
N ARG A 156 -12.78 13.26 -0.21
CA ARG A 156 -12.23 13.08 -1.55
C ARG A 156 -13.33 12.93 -2.61
N GLY A 157 -14.55 13.37 -2.29
CA GLY A 157 -15.73 13.24 -3.14
C GLY A 157 -16.43 11.88 -3.05
N SER A 158 -17.61 11.81 -3.67
CA SER A 158 -18.51 10.65 -3.66
C SER A 158 -17.88 9.39 -4.25
N ALA A 159 -17.18 9.51 -5.37
CA ALA A 159 -16.49 8.39 -6.03
C ALA A 159 -15.42 7.72 -5.12
N SER A 160 -14.79 8.50 -4.24
CA SER A 160 -13.86 7.91 -3.26
C SER A 160 -14.59 7.16 -2.14
N ARG A 161 -15.75 7.66 -1.70
CA ARG A 161 -16.57 7.04 -0.64
C ARG A 161 -17.23 5.75 -1.12
N GLN A 162 -17.69 5.70 -2.36
CA GLN A 162 -18.29 4.49 -2.94
C GLN A 162 -17.32 3.29 -2.95
N ARG A 163 -16.01 3.55 -3.18
CA ARG A 163 -14.96 2.50 -3.12
C ARG A 163 -14.69 1.94 -1.71
N VAL A 164 -15.30 2.52 -0.68
CA VAL A 164 -15.19 2.11 0.72
C VAL A 164 -16.57 1.99 1.36
N ASN A 165 -17.58 1.58 0.58
CA ASN A 165 -18.96 1.36 1.05
C ASN A 165 -19.59 2.59 1.73
N GLY A 166 -19.30 3.79 1.24
CA GLY A 166 -19.82 5.04 1.79
C GLY A 166 -19.10 5.54 3.05
N LEU A 167 -18.19 4.74 3.64
CA LEU A 167 -17.55 5.05 4.91
C LEU A 167 -16.58 6.24 4.81
N ARG A 168 -16.55 7.08 5.85
CA ARG A 168 -15.56 8.15 6.00
C ARG A 168 -14.29 7.62 6.67
N LEU A 169 -13.33 7.22 5.85
CA LEU A 169 -12.09 6.61 6.31
C LEU A 169 -10.88 7.53 6.12
N CYS A 170 -9.98 7.56 7.10
CA CYS A 170 -8.65 8.14 6.93
C CYS A 170 -7.84 7.38 5.87
N PHE A 171 -6.71 7.93 5.45
CA PHE A 171 -5.87 7.29 4.43
C PHE A 171 -5.47 5.85 4.79
N LEU A 172 -5.00 5.62 6.02
CA LEU A 172 -4.55 4.29 6.46
C LEU A 172 -5.72 3.30 6.52
N CYS A 173 -6.87 3.70 7.07
CA CYS A 173 -8.06 2.86 7.08
C CYS A 173 -8.58 2.58 5.67
N THR A 174 -8.49 3.55 4.75
CA THR A 174 -8.80 3.33 3.32
C THR A 174 -7.90 2.25 2.71
N CYS A 175 -6.58 2.33 2.94
CA CYS A 175 -5.64 1.33 2.44
C CYS A 175 -5.94 -0.06 3.01
N ASN A 176 -6.19 -0.16 4.32
CA ASN A 176 -6.54 -1.43 4.98
C ASN A 176 -7.86 -2.00 4.47
N PHE A 177 -8.88 -1.15 4.30
CA PHE A 177 -10.18 -1.56 3.75
C PHE A 177 -10.02 -2.19 2.36
N LYS A 178 -9.33 -1.50 1.44
CA LYS A 178 -9.08 -2.01 0.08
C LYS A 178 -8.27 -3.29 0.06
N LYS A 179 -7.27 -3.39 0.95
CA LYS A 179 -6.44 -4.59 1.09
C LYS A 179 -7.29 -5.77 1.57
N ASN A 180 -8.13 -5.58 2.58
CA ASN A 180 -9.02 -6.61 3.09
C ASN A 180 -10.09 -7.01 2.07
N ASP A 181 -10.70 -6.04 1.38
CA ASP A 181 -11.68 -6.29 0.32
C ASP A 181 -11.08 -7.18 -0.80
N TYR A 182 -9.84 -6.88 -1.22
CA TYR A 182 -9.12 -7.69 -2.19
C TYR A 182 -8.92 -9.14 -1.71
N TYR A 183 -8.43 -9.34 -0.48
CA TYR A 183 -8.20 -10.70 0.03
C TYR A 183 -9.50 -11.46 0.27
N ASN A 184 -10.55 -10.79 0.75
CA ASN A 184 -11.87 -11.41 0.91
C ASN A 184 -12.43 -11.85 -0.44
N ARG A 185 -12.34 -11.01 -1.48
CA ARG A 185 -12.75 -11.38 -2.84
C ARG A 185 -11.96 -12.58 -3.36
N LYS A 186 -10.63 -12.59 -3.18
CA LYS A 186 -9.78 -13.72 -3.57
C LYS A 186 -10.16 -15.01 -2.84
N LEU A 187 -10.48 -14.91 -1.54
CA LEU A 187 -10.94 -16.03 -0.72
C LEU A 187 -12.27 -16.57 -1.23
N MET A 188 -13.25 -15.70 -1.50
CA MET A 188 -14.56 -16.10 -2.04
C MET A 188 -14.40 -16.84 -3.38
N ILE A 189 -13.57 -16.32 -4.29
CA ILE A 189 -13.25 -16.96 -5.58
C ILE A 189 -12.63 -18.35 -5.34
N SER A 190 -11.68 -18.48 -4.42
CA SER A 190 -11.04 -19.78 -4.13
C SER A 190 -11.98 -20.80 -3.50
N MET A 191 -13.09 -20.35 -2.91
CA MET A 191 -14.11 -21.19 -2.27
C MET A 191 -15.26 -21.53 -3.21
N ASN A 192 -15.20 -21.15 -4.50
CA ASN A 192 -16.32 -21.26 -5.46
C ASN A 192 -17.65 -20.73 -4.90
N MET A 193 -17.58 -19.76 -3.99
CA MET A 193 -18.76 -19.06 -3.49
C MET A 193 -19.02 -17.91 -4.46
N ASP A 194 -20.23 -17.83 -5.00
CA ASP A 194 -20.66 -16.67 -5.77
C ASP A 194 -20.47 -15.44 -4.88
N ALA A 195 -19.47 -14.63 -5.23
CA ALA A 195 -19.30 -13.32 -4.63
C ALA A 195 -20.44 -12.46 -5.16
N GLY A 196 -21.57 -12.48 -4.45
CA GLY A 196 -22.81 -11.81 -4.83
C GLY A 196 -22.54 -10.51 -5.59
N SER A 197 -23.09 -10.45 -6.79
CA SER A 197 -23.04 -9.31 -7.70
C SER A 197 -23.58 -8.06 -7.00
N VAL A 198 -22.72 -7.31 -6.33
CA VAL A 198 -22.92 -5.88 -6.22
C VAL A 198 -22.54 -5.33 -7.58
N GLU A 199 -23.52 -5.26 -8.47
CA GLU A 199 -23.43 -4.56 -9.74
C GLU A 199 -22.86 -3.16 -9.47
N ARG A 200 -21.61 -2.96 -9.86
CA ARG A 200 -21.09 -1.62 -10.11
C ARG A 200 -21.53 -1.30 -11.52
N GLU A 201 -22.68 -0.64 -11.66
CA GLU A 201 -23.04 0.07 -12.88
C GLU A 201 -21.91 1.06 -13.21
N TYR A 202 -21.02 0.63 -14.11
CA TYR A 202 -20.12 1.51 -14.83
C TYR A 202 -20.82 1.75 -16.17
N HIS A 203 -21.59 2.83 -16.26
CA HIS A 203 -21.96 3.39 -17.56
C HIS A 203 -20.68 3.85 -18.25
N ASN A 204 -20.20 3.05 -19.20
CA ASN A 204 -19.27 3.50 -20.22
C ASN A 204 -20.05 3.58 -21.53
N ASP A 205 -20.45 4.79 -21.90
CA ASP A 205 -21.21 5.05 -23.11
C ASP A 205 -20.24 5.44 -24.25
N LYS A 206 -20.52 4.82 -25.41
CA LYS A 206 -20.00 5.00 -26.78
C LYS A 206 -18.57 4.53 -27.13
N SER A 207 -18.45 3.40 -27.87
CA SER A 207 -18.58 3.25 -29.35
C SER A 207 -17.28 3.69 -30.05
N THR A 208 -16.62 2.96 -30.97
CA THR A 208 -16.93 1.86 -31.89
C THR A 208 -15.61 1.37 -32.49
N ARG A 209 -15.41 0.06 -32.67
CA ARG A 209 -14.91 -0.52 -33.94
C ARG A 209 -15.00 -2.05 -33.88
N SER A 210 -15.77 -2.58 -34.83
CA SER A 210 -16.03 -3.98 -35.12
C SER A 210 -14.93 -4.64 -35.95
N SER A 211 -15.05 -5.97 -36.03
CA SER A 211 -14.43 -6.95 -36.96
C SER A 211 -13.29 -7.76 -36.31
N ARG A 212 -13.57 -8.95 -35.74
CA ARG A 212 -13.81 -10.29 -36.36
C ARG A 212 -12.52 -10.99 -36.78
N ASP A 213 -12.20 -12.08 -36.06
CA ASP A 213 -11.99 -13.47 -36.51
C ASP A 213 -11.04 -14.18 -35.52
N SER A 214 -11.48 -15.22 -34.78
CA SER A 214 -11.71 -16.64 -35.14
C SER A 214 -10.41 -17.47 -35.12
N ASP A 215 -10.50 -18.63 -34.45
CA ASP A 215 -9.58 -19.79 -34.49
C ASP A 215 -8.28 -19.70 -33.65
N ALA A 216 -7.81 -20.72 -32.92
CA ALA A 216 -8.17 -22.12 -32.76
C ALA A 216 -7.62 -22.65 -31.42
N LEU A 217 -8.28 -23.66 -30.85
CA LEU A 217 -7.71 -24.59 -29.86
C LEU A 217 -6.68 -25.52 -30.54
N PRO A 218 -5.83 -26.19 -29.76
CA PRO A 218 -5.70 -27.62 -29.99
C PRO A 218 -5.77 -28.44 -28.70
N ALA A 219 -6.55 -29.52 -28.79
CA ALA A 219 -6.51 -30.68 -27.92
C ALA A 219 -5.56 -31.73 -28.52
N VAL A 220 -4.76 -32.41 -27.68
CA VAL A 220 -4.23 -33.77 -27.85
C VAL A 220 -3.77 -34.25 -26.47
N SER A 221 -4.46 -35.21 -25.85
CA SER A 221 -4.36 -36.68 -26.00
C SER A 221 -3.36 -37.31 -25.05
N GLU A 222 -3.92 -38.11 -24.14
CA GLU A 222 -3.27 -38.99 -23.18
C GLU A 222 -2.42 -40.06 -23.88
N LYS A 223 -1.28 -40.40 -23.27
CA LYS A 223 -0.76 -41.78 -23.20
C LYS A 223 0.26 -41.91 -22.06
N SER A 224 -0.01 -42.89 -21.21
CA SER A 224 0.76 -43.31 -20.04
C SER A 224 2.09 -43.99 -20.39
N SER A 225 3.13 -43.74 -19.60
CA SER A 225 4.02 -44.79 -19.05
C SER A 225 4.98 -44.23 -17.98
N THR A 226 4.71 -44.66 -16.74
CA THR A 226 5.64 -45.05 -15.64
C THR A 226 7.08 -44.52 -15.61
N ILE A 227 7.46 -43.90 -14.49
CA ILE A 227 8.49 -44.35 -13.50
C ILE A 227 8.30 -43.50 -12.21
N GLY A 228 8.41 -44.15 -11.05
CA GLY A 228 7.92 -43.67 -9.75
C GLY A 228 8.90 -42.91 -8.87
N SER A 229 8.38 -42.34 -7.79
CA SER A 229 8.85 -42.48 -6.39
C SER A 229 8.08 -41.54 -5.44
N ASP A 230 7.49 -42.14 -4.40
CA ASP A 230 7.34 -41.65 -3.03
C ASP A 230 6.49 -40.40 -2.71
N ALA A 231 5.28 -40.69 -2.22
CA ALA A 231 4.55 -39.81 -1.31
C ALA A 231 5.04 -40.04 0.14
N PRO A 232 5.08 -38.98 0.97
CA PRO A 232 4.14 -38.97 2.09
C PRO A 232 3.73 -37.55 2.49
N ASN A 233 2.70 -36.95 1.88
CA ASN A 233 2.18 -35.67 2.40
C ASN A 233 0.67 -35.41 2.26
N GLY A 234 -0.10 -36.25 1.56
CA GLY A 234 -1.55 -36.05 1.38
C GLY A 234 -2.37 -36.19 2.68
N ARG A 235 -1.96 -37.07 3.60
CA ARG A 235 -2.67 -37.32 4.87
C ARG A 235 -2.55 -36.18 5.90
N SER A 236 -1.53 -35.34 5.82
CA SER A 236 -1.37 -34.20 6.75
C SER A 236 -2.34 -33.07 6.39
N VAL A 237 -2.42 -32.74 5.09
CA VAL A 237 -3.27 -31.67 4.58
C VAL A 237 -4.76 -31.96 4.81
N GLU A 238 -5.19 -33.21 4.65
CA GLU A 238 -6.59 -33.60 4.87
C GLU A 238 -7.01 -33.50 6.35
N ARG A 239 -6.09 -33.81 7.28
CA ARG A 239 -6.33 -33.60 8.72
C ARG A 239 -6.40 -32.11 9.06
N GLU A 240 -5.50 -31.31 8.49
CA GLU A 240 -5.50 -29.84 8.67
C GLU A 240 -6.79 -29.21 8.14
N LEU A 241 -7.31 -29.70 7.01
CA LEU A 241 -8.58 -29.23 6.45
C LEU A 241 -9.77 -29.59 7.36
N LYS A 242 -9.74 -30.79 7.97
CA LYS A 242 -10.77 -31.22 8.92
C LYS A 242 -10.74 -30.39 10.20
N THR A 243 -9.55 -30.16 10.78
CA THR A 243 -9.41 -29.33 11.98
C THR A 243 -9.83 -27.89 11.72
N LEU A 244 -9.51 -27.32 10.55
CA LEU A 244 -9.99 -25.99 10.16
C LEU A 244 -11.52 -25.91 10.06
N LYS A 245 -12.16 -26.92 9.44
CA LYS A 245 -13.62 -26.99 9.34
C LYS A 245 -14.27 -27.07 10.72
N ASP A 246 -13.71 -27.86 11.63
CA ASP A 246 -14.24 -27.98 13.00
C ASP A 246 -14.09 -26.67 13.78
N LEU A 247 -12.96 -25.99 13.65
CA LEU A 247 -12.74 -24.67 14.26
C LEU A 247 -13.69 -23.61 13.70
N TYR A 248 -13.90 -23.61 12.38
CA TYR A 248 -14.85 -22.71 11.72
C TYR A 248 -16.28 -22.92 12.24
N ASN A 249 -16.72 -24.17 12.35
CA ASN A 249 -18.05 -24.52 12.87
C ASN A 249 -18.21 -24.11 14.34
N LYS A 250 -17.18 -24.32 15.18
CA LYS A 250 -17.17 -23.86 16.57
C LYS A 250 -17.26 -22.33 16.66
N LEU A 251 -16.51 -21.61 15.83
CA LEU A 251 -16.53 -20.15 15.80
C LEU A 251 -17.89 -19.62 15.33
N LYS A 252 -18.49 -20.25 14.31
CA LYS A 252 -19.83 -19.91 13.82
C LYS A 252 -20.89 -20.06 14.91
N LYS A 253 -20.84 -21.14 15.70
CA LYS A 253 -21.75 -21.35 16.84
C LYS A 253 -21.56 -20.27 17.91
N LYS A 254 -20.32 -20.01 18.33
CA LYS A 254 -20.01 -18.98 19.34
C LYS A 254 -20.45 -17.58 18.89
N TYR A 255 -20.33 -17.27 17.60
CA TYR A 255 -20.82 -16.01 17.04
C TYR A 255 -22.34 -15.89 17.12
N ALA A 256 -23.08 -16.97 16.88
CA ALA A 256 -24.54 -16.98 17.02
C ALA A 256 -24.96 -16.74 18.48
N GLU A 257 -24.32 -17.42 19.44
CA GLU A 257 -24.57 -17.25 20.87
C GLU A 257 -24.32 -15.80 21.33
N LEU A 258 -23.18 -15.22 20.95
CA LEU A 258 -22.85 -13.82 21.27
C LEU A 258 -23.80 -12.82 20.61
N LYS A 259 -24.36 -13.17 19.45
CA LYS A 259 -25.34 -12.33 18.75
C LYS A 259 -26.68 -12.34 19.49
N GLU A 260 -27.12 -13.49 19.98
CA GLU A 260 -28.33 -13.62 20.81
C GLU A 260 -28.16 -12.90 22.16
N GLU A 261 -27.00 -13.06 22.80
CA GLU A 261 -26.67 -12.36 24.04
C GLU A 261 -26.68 -10.83 23.85
N ASN A 262 -26.10 -10.33 22.76
CA ASN A 262 -26.16 -8.91 22.41
C ASN A 262 -27.60 -8.41 22.23
N VAL A 263 -28.47 -9.20 21.60
CA VAL A 263 -29.88 -8.85 21.45
C VAL A 263 -30.57 -8.81 22.80
N SER A 264 -30.30 -9.77 23.68
CA SER A 264 -30.84 -9.82 25.05
C SER A 264 -30.39 -8.62 25.89
N LEU A 265 -29.09 -8.30 25.86
CA LEU A 265 -28.52 -7.14 26.55
C LEU A 265 -29.12 -5.82 26.04
N LYS A 266 -29.28 -5.68 24.72
CA LYS A 266 -29.94 -4.50 24.13
C LYS A 266 -31.40 -4.35 24.54
N LYS A 267 -32.13 -5.47 24.73
CA LYS A 267 -33.50 -5.42 25.27
C LYS A 267 -33.50 -4.96 26.72
N ARG A 268 -32.61 -5.50 27.56
CA ARG A 268 -32.48 -5.11 28.99
C ARG A 268 -32.12 -3.64 29.18
N LEU A 269 -31.29 -3.08 28.29
CA LEU A 269 -30.92 -1.67 28.29
C LEU A 269 -32.04 -0.73 27.81
N LYS A 270 -33.04 -1.23 27.07
CA LYS A 270 -34.21 -0.44 26.65
C LYS A 270 -35.35 -0.43 27.66
N THR A 271 -35.34 -1.37 28.61
CA THR A 271 -36.34 -1.50 29.69
C THR A 271 -35.90 -0.85 31.00
N ARG A 272 -34.74 -0.19 31.02
CA ARG A 272 -34.28 0.71 32.08
C ARG A 272 -34.35 2.14 31.57
#